data_AF-A0A2M9ZSR3-F1
#
_entry.id   AF-A0A2M9ZSR3-F1
#
_cell.length_a   1.000
_cell.length_b   1.000
_cell.length_c   1.000
_cell.angle_alpha   90.00
_cell.angle_beta   90.00
_cell.angle_gamma   90.00
#
_symmetry.space_group_name_H-M   'P 1'
#
loop_
_entity.id
_entity.type
_entity.pdbx_description
1 polymer ?
#
loop_
_entity_poly.entity_id
_entity_poly.type
_entity_poly.pdbx_seq_one_letter_code
_entity_poly.pdbx_strand_id
1 'polypeptide(L)'
;MPSWVFDYIVLPIGIYLARVTDVSIGTVRIILISKERKLLAAGLGFLEVLLWLIVITQIMKNLNNVLCYVAYAGGFATGTYLGMIVEEKLAIGLSLIRIIVPNKGEEIVRNLTKAGFRTTCLEATGSRGPVKVILSLLRRKDVPVALALVGETAPGAFYTVENARKTSDPGLWEEGETDVAAFANILWRRQSRIRK
;
A
#
# COMPACT_ATOMS: atom_id res chain seq x y z
N MET A 1 -30.58 -12.36 29.36
CA MET A 1 -30.22 -10.91 29.29
C MET A 1 -31.50 -10.11 29.11
N PRO A 2 -31.62 -8.89 29.65
CA PRO A 2 -32.77 -8.03 29.39
C PRO A 2 -32.84 -7.71 27.88
N SER A 3 -34.04 -7.75 27.28
CA SER A 3 -34.26 -7.51 25.85
C SER A 3 -33.69 -6.17 25.37
N TRP A 4 -33.84 -5.12 26.18
CA TRP A 4 -33.31 -3.79 25.87
C TRP A 4 -31.77 -3.71 25.78
N VAL A 5 -31.03 -4.53 26.54
CA VAL A 5 -29.55 -4.56 26.45
C VAL A 5 -29.12 -5.16 25.12
N PHE A 6 -29.83 -6.17 24.66
CA PHE A 6 -29.52 -6.83 23.39
C PHE A 6 -29.78 -5.90 22.21
N ASP A 7 -30.94 -5.23 22.20
CA ASP A 7 -31.38 -4.40 21.08
C ASP A 7 -30.58 -3.09 20.94
N TYR A 8 -30.16 -2.49 22.06
CA TYR A 8 -29.49 -1.18 22.05
C TYR A 8 -27.97 -1.22 22.18
N ILE A 9 -27.38 -2.36 22.56
CA ILE A 9 -25.93 -2.47 22.78
C ILE A 9 -25.33 -3.60 21.95
N VAL A 10 -25.78 -4.84 22.15
CA VAL A 10 -25.18 -6.01 21.49
C VAL A 10 -25.37 -5.98 19.98
N LEU A 11 -26.59 -5.66 19.54
CA LEU A 11 -26.93 -5.66 18.12
C LEU A 11 -26.23 -4.52 17.34
N PRO A 12 -26.21 -3.26 17.79
CA PRO A 12 -25.43 -2.20 17.13
C PRO A 12 -23.92 -2.49 17.09
N ILE A 13 -23.32 -2.99 18.18
CA ILE A 13 -21.89 -3.35 18.20
C ILE A 13 -21.59 -4.49 17.23
N GLY A 14 -22.46 -5.50 17.16
CA GLY A 14 -22.34 -6.59 16.19
C GLY A 14 -22.40 -6.09 14.75
N ILE A 15 -23.33 -5.20 14.42
CA ILE A 15 -23.43 -4.57 13.09
C ILE A 15 -22.18 -3.76 12.76
N TYR A 16 -21.67 -2.98 13.72
CA TYR A 16 -20.45 -2.21 13.56
C TYR A 16 -19.26 -3.11 13.21
N LEU A 17 -18.99 -4.15 14.00
CA LEU A 17 -17.87 -5.07 13.76
C LEU A 17 -18.02 -5.85 12.45
N ALA A 18 -19.25 -6.28 12.14
CA ALA A 18 -19.55 -6.93 10.87
C ALA A 18 -19.25 -6.02 9.67
N ARG A 19 -19.64 -4.73 9.73
CA ARG A 19 -19.31 -3.76 8.66
C ARG A 19 -17.84 -3.42 8.57
N VAL A 20 -17.15 -3.29 9.69
CA VAL A 20 -15.69 -3.09 9.69
C VAL A 20 -15.00 -4.23 8.95
N THR A 21 -15.39 -5.47 9.27
CA THR A 21 -14.83 -6.68 8.64
C THR A 21 -15.17 -6.75 7.16
N ASP A 22 -16.43 -6.50 6.79
CA ASP A 22 -16.87 -6.53 5.39
C ASP A 22 -16.12 -5.52 4.52
N VAL A 23 -16.04 -4.26 4.95
CA VAL A 23 -15.33 -3.22 4.19
C VAL A 23 -13.84 -3.54 4.08
N SER A 24 -13.23 -4.09 5.14
CA SER A 24 -11.84 -4.53 5.11
C SER A 24 -11.61 -5.66 4.09
N ILE A 25 -12.52 -6.63 4.01
CA ILE A 25 -12.51 -7.69 2.99
C ILE A 25 -12.64 -7.09 1.58
N GLY A 26 -13.53 -6.11 1.42
CA GLY A 26 -13.71 -5.37 0.16
C GLY A 26 -12.42 -4.69 -0.31
N THR A 27 -11.65 -4.09 0.61
CA THR A 27 -10.32 -3.52 0.29
C THR A 27 -9.34 -4.60 -0.15
N VAL A 28 -9.26 -5.73 0.56
CA VAL A 28 -8.39 -6.86 0.17
C VAL A 28 -8.77 -7.40 -1.21
N ARG A 29 -10.06 -7.48 -1.54
CA ARG A 29 -10.54 -7.86 -2.86
C ARG A 29 -10.01 -6.91 -3.95
N ILE A 30 -10.11 -5.60 -3.75
CA ILE A 30 -9.59 -4.60 -4.70
C ILE A 30 -8.08 -4.79 -4.92
N ILE A 31 -7.32 -5.06 -3.85
CA ILE A 31 -5.89 -5.34 -3.93
C ILE A 31 -5.62 -6.62 -4.74
N LEU A 32 -6.43 -7.67 -4.56
CA LEU A 32 -6.30 -8.92 -5.31
C LEU A 32 -6.65 -8.77 -6.79
N ILE A 33 -7.63 -7.92 -7.13
CA ILE A 33 -7.96 -7.56 -8.52
C ILE A 33 -6.76 -6.88 -9.17
N SER A 34 -6.13 -5.95 -8.47
CA SER A 34 -4.93 -5.24 -8.93
C SER A 34 -3.73 -6.18 -9.17
N LYS A 35 -3.76 -7.39 -8.60
CA LYS A 35 -2.74 -8.44 -8.76
C LYS A 35 -3.10 -9.53 -9.77
N GLU A 36 -4.17 -9.34 -10.55
CA GLU A 36 -4.67 -10.34 -11.50
C GLU A 36 -5.03 -11.70 -10.87
N ARG A 37 -5.21 -11.77 -9.53
CA ARG A 37 -5.62 -12.98 -8.81
C ARG A 37 -7.14 -13.15 -8.87
N LYS A 38 -7.65 -13.33 -10.08
CA LYS A 38 -9.08 -13.26 -10.43
C LYS A 38 -9.97 -14.22 -9.62
N LEU A 39 -9.53 -15.47 -9.42
CA LEU A 39 -10.31 -16.48 -8.69
C LEU A 39 -10.51 -16.13 -7.21
N LEU A 40 -9.44 -15.68 -6.53
CA LEU A 40 -9.51 -15.29 -5.12
C LEU A 40 -10.37 -14.02 -4.94
N ALA A 41 -10.23 -13.05 -5.85
CA ALA A 41 -11.03 -11.85 -5.84
C ALA A 41 -12.53 -12.15 -6.05
N ALA A 42 -12.86 -13.04 -6.98
CA ALA A 42 -14.25 -13.47 -7.23
C ALA A 42 -14.85 -14.20 -6.02
N GLY A 43 -14.09 -15.13 -5.41
CA GLY A 43 -14.53 -15.86 -4.22
C GLY A 43 -14.79 -14.94 -3.03
N LEU A 44 -13.90 -13.99 -2.75
CA LEU A 44 -14.12 -13.00 -1.70
C LEU A 44 -15.31 -12.10 -1.99
N GLY A 45 -15.48 -11.66 -3.24
CA GLY A 45 -16.63 -10.84 -3.63
C GLY A 45 -17.98 -11.53 -3.42
N PHE A 46 -18.05 -12.84 -3.68
CA PHE A 46 -19.25 -13.63 -3.40
C PHE A 46 -19.56 -13.69 -1.88
N LEU A 47 -18.55 -13.98 -1.05
CA LEU A 47 -18.72 -14.03 0.41
C LEU A 47 -19.09 -12.66 1.00
N GLU A 48 -18.48 -11.59 0.50
CA GLU A 48 -18.78 -10.20 0.89
C GLU A 48 -20.25 -9.86 0.65
N VAL A 49 -20.79 -10.18 -0.54
CA VAL A 49 -22.20 -9.89 -0.84
C VAL A 49 -23.15 -10.68 0.08
N LEU A 50 -22.82 -11.93 0.44
CA LEU A 50 -23.61 -12.70 1.40
C LEU A 50 -23.63 -12.06 2.80
N LEU A 51 -22.47 -11.62 3.28
CA LEU A 51 -22.36 -10.91 4.56
C LEU A 51 -23.15 -9.60 4.55
N TRP A 52 -23.03 -8.84 3.46
CA TRP A 52 -23.79 -7.61 3.27
C TRP A 52 -25.30 -7.85 3.34
N LEU A 53 -25.81 -8.90 2.66
CA LEU A 53 -27.23 -9.27 2.68
C LEU A 53 -27.73 -9.66 4.08
N ILE A 54 -26.92 -10.37 4.87
CA ILE A 54 -27.27 -10.73 6.25
C ILE A 54 -27.38 -9.47 7.12
N VAL A 55 -26.40 -8.57 7.02
CA VAL A 55 -26.35 -7.34 7.82
C VAL A 55 -27.49 -6.39 7.46
N ILE A 56 -27.75 -6.15 6.17
CA ILE A 56 -28.83 -5.25 5.76
C ILE A 56 -30.20 -5.77 6.17
N THR A 57 -30.43 -7.09 6.08
CA THR A 57 -31.68 -7.72 6.54
C THR A 57 -31.89 -7.48 8.03
N GLN A 58 -30.83 -7.55 8.84
CA GLN A 58 -30.92 -7.31 10.27
C GLN A 58 -31.21 -5.84 10.61
N ILE A 59 -30.65 -4.90 9.85
CA ILE A 59 -30.93 -3.47 10.01
C ILE A 59 -32.37 -3.16 9.63
N MET A 60 -32.85 -3.70 8.51
CA MET A 60 -34.22 -3.52 8.05
C MET A 60 -35.25 -4.12 9.02
N LYS A 61 -34.88 -5.12 9.83
CA LYS A 61 -35.74 -5.63 10.91
C LYS A 61 -35.75 -4.73 12.16
N ASN A 62 -34.75 -3.87 12.32
CA ASN A 62 -34.53 -3.03 13.50
C ASN A 62 -34.55 -1.52 13.15
N LEU A 63 -35.49 -1.11 12.29
CA LEU A 63 -35.64 0.27 11.78
C LEU A 63 -35.85 1.32 12.89
N ASN A 64 -36.39 0.92 14.04
CA ASN A 64 -36.71 1.85 15.14
C ASN A 64 -35.49 2.27 15.96
N ASN A 65 -34.31 1.67 15.73
CA ASN A 65 -33.11 1.96 16.50
C ASN A 65 -32.10 2.79 15.69
N VAL A 66 -32.08 4.10 15.95
CA VAL A 66 -31.12 5.05 15.34
C VAL A 66 -29.67 4.63 15.56
N LEU A 67 -29.36 3.96 16.68
CA LEU A 67 -28.01 3.47 16.96
C LEU A 67 -27.54 2.42 15.94
N CYS A 68 -28.44 1.61 15.37
CA CYS A 68 -28.08 0.63 14.34
C CYS A 68 -27.58 1.33 13.07
N TYR A 69 -28.19 2.45 12.69
CA TYR A 69 -27.76 3.24 11.53
C TYR A 69 -26.41 3.93 11.77
N VAL A 70 -26.23 4.52 12.95
CA VAL A 70 -24.97 5.15 13.34
C VAL A 70 -23.85 4.10 13.41
N ALA A 71 -24.13 2.93 13.98
CA ALA A 71 -23.20 1.81 14.04
C ALA A 71 -22.83 1.30 12.63
N TYR A 72 -23.79 1.20 11.71
CA TYR A 72 -23.53 0.81 10.33
C TYR A 72 -22.63 1.82 9.60
N ALA A 73 -22.97 3.11 9.68
CA ALA A 73 -22.19 4.19 9.05
C ALA A 73 -20.78 4.30 9.68
N GLY A 74 -20.69 4.24 11.00
CA GLY A 74 -19.43 4.27 11.73
C GLY A 74 -18.55 3.05 11.44
N GLY A 75 -19.15 1.87 11.31
CA GLY A 75 -18.45 0.64 10.95
C GLY A 75 -17.90 0.71 9.53
N PHE A 76 -18.67 1.28 8.59
CA PHE A 76 -18.20 1.52 7.24
C PHE A 76 -17.01 2.50 7.19
N ALA A 77 -17.11 3.63 7.89
CA ALA A 77 -16.04 4.63 7.93
C ALA A 77 -14.76 4.06 8.56
N THR A 78 -14.89 3.34 9.68
CA THR A 78 -13.74 2.73 10.37
C THR A 78 -13.13 1.60 9.54
N GLY A 79 -13.96 0.75 8.92
CA GLY A 79 -13.50 -0.30 8.03
C GLY A 79 -12.76 0.26 6.82
N THR A 80 -13.20 1.39 6.28
CA THR A 80 -12.48 2.08 5.19
C THR A 80 -11.10 2.57 5.66
N TYR A 81 -11.03 3.17 6.84
CA TYR A 81 -9.76 3.62 7.42
C TYR A 81 -8.80 2.46 7.67
N LEU A 82 -9.28 1.37 8.26
CA LEU A 82 -8.49 0.15 8.46
C LEU A 82 -8.07 -0.48 7.13
N GLY A 83 -8.96 -0.47 6.13
CA GLY A 83 -8.67 -0.90 4.76
C GLY A 83 -7.51 -0.12 4.16
N MET A 84 -7.48 1.21 4.29
CA MET A 84 -6.36 2.03 3.82
C MET A 84 -5.05 1.66 4.52
N ILE A 85 -5.06 1.41 5.85
CA ILE A 85 -3.87 0.96 6.58
C ILE A 85 -3.41 -0.42 6.08
N VAL A 86 -4.34 -1.33 5.80
CA VAL A 86 -4.04 -2.65 5.24
C VAL A 86 -3.43 -2.51 3.85
N GLU A 87 -3.97 -1.64 3.00
CA GLU A 87 -3.42 -1.34 1.68
C GLU A 87 -1.99 -0.80 1.77
N GLU A 88 -1.76 0.19 2.63
CA GLU A 88 -0.44 0.78 2.88
C GLU A 88 0.56 -0.26 3.39
N LYS A 89 0.16 -1.12 4.33
CA LYS A 89 1.04 -2.17 4.88
C LYS A 89 1.32 -3.27 3.87
N LEU A 90 0.34 -3.58 3.02
CA LEU A 90 0.54 -4.55 1.97
C LEU A 90 1.60 -3.99 1.01
N ALA A 91 1.52 -2.73 0.54
CA ALA A 91 2.49 -2.11 -0.38
C ALA A 91 3.00 -3.08 -1.47
N ILE A 92 2.09 -3.91 -1.99
CA ILE A 92 2.46 -5.07 -2.81
C ILE A 92 2.47 -4.65 -4.27
N GLY A 93 3.57 -4.95 -4.94
CA GLY A 93 3.76 -4.69 -6.35
C GLY A 93 5.17 -4.18 -6.62
N LEU A 94 5.47 -4.01 -7.90
CA LEU A 94 6.71 -3.41 -8.37
C LEU A 94 6.44 -1.97 -8.76
N SER A 95 7.38 -1.10 -8.41
CA SER A 95 7.41 0.30 -8.82
C SER A 95 8.68 0.54 -9.61
N LEU A 96 8.54 1.25 -10.73
CA LEU A 96 9.65 1.75 -11.52
C LEU A 96 9.92 3.19 -11.08
N ILE A 97 11.06 3.42 -10.44
CA ILE A 97 11.54 4.77 -10.19
C ILE A 97 12.38 5.20 -11.38
N ARG A 98 12.05 6.35 -11.97
CA ARG A 98 12.86 7.04 -12.97
C ARG A 98 13.42 8.30 -12.34
N ILE A 99 14.74 8.41 -12.31
CA ILE A 99 15.47 9.54 -11.73
C ILE A 99 16.18 10.25 -12.88
N ILE A 100 16.03 11.56 -12.98
CA ILE A 100 16.64 12.40 -14.01
C ILE A 100 17.51 13.43 -13.30
N VAL A 101 18.81 13.38 -13.57
CA VAL A 101 19.78 14.31 -12.96
C VAL A 101 20.80 14.81 -13.99
N PRO A 102 21.15 16.11 -13.98
CA PRO A 102 22.20 16.64 -14.85
C PRO A 102 23.59 16.18 -14.40
N ASN A 103 23.83 16.11 -13.08
CA ASN A 103 25.10 15.75 -12.47
C ASN A 103 24.88 14.67 -11.39
N LYS A 104 25.96 14.03 -10.94
CA LYS A 104 25.96 12.99 -9.87
C LYS A 104 25.19 11.70 -10.18
N GLY A 105 24.82 11.46 -11.44
CA GLY A 105 24.12 10.22 -11.81
C GLY A 105 24.87 8.95 -11.41
N GLU A 106 26.18 8.92 -11.57
CA GLU A 106 27.00 7.77 -11.16
C GLU A 106 27.03 7.53 -9.65
N GLU A 107 26.99 8.60 -8.85
CA GLU A 107 26.98 8.51 -7.41
C GLU A 107 25.66 7.90 -6.92
N ILE A 108 24.54 8.34 -7.50
CA ILE A 108 23.21 7.78 -7.24
C ILE A 108 23.19 6.28 -7.57
N VAL A 109 23.73 5.90 -8.73
CA VAL A 109 23.79 4.51 -9.19
C VAL A 109 24.63 3.64 -8.27
N ARG A 110 25.79 4.14 -7.83
CA ARG A 110 26.63 3.45 -6.85
C ARG A 110 25.91 3.27 -5.52
N ASN A 111 25.22 4.30 -5.02
CA ASN A 111 24.53 4.25 -3.74
C ASN A 111 23.32 3.31 -3.78
N LEU A 112 22.55 3.33 -4.87
CA LEU A 112 21.43 2.40 -5.07
C LEU A 112 21.92 0.96 -5.22
N THR A 113 22.97 0.72 -6.02
CA THR A 113 23.58 -0.61 -6.18
C THR A 113 24.11 -1.15 -4.85
N LYS A 114 24.78 -0.32 -4.04
CA LYS A 114 25.26 -0.70 -2.69
C LYS A 114 24.14 -1.05 -1.72
N ALA A 115 22.96 -0.46 -1.90
CA ALA A 115 21.78 -0.77 -1.09
C ALA A 115 21.02 -2.02 -1.58
N GLY A 116 21.52 -2.70 -2.62
CA GLY A 116 20.90 -3.90 -3.21
C GLY A 116 19.89 -3.62 -4.32
N PHE A 117 19.74 -2.35 -4.75
CA PHE A 117 18.85 -2.01 -5.86
C PHE A 117 19.55 -2.15 -7.21
N ARG A 118 18.88 -2.80 -8.16
CA ARG A 118 19.34 -2.85 -9.55
C ARG A 118 18.91 -1.57 -10.28
N THR A 119 19.84 -0.96 -11.00
CA THR A 119 19.60 0.28 -11.75
C THR A 119 20.11 0.15 -13.18
N THR A 120 19.33 0.63 -14.14
CA THR A 120 19.75 0.81 -15.53
C THR A 120 19.98 2.29 -15.79
N CYS A 121 21.10 2.64 -16.42
CA CYS A 121 21.46 4.03 -16.68
C CYS A 121 21.46 4.31 -18.18
N LEU A 122 20.91 5.46 -18.53
CA LEU A 122 20.82 5.95 -19.90
C LEU A 122 21.40 7.36 -19.93
N GLU A 123 22.25 7.64 -20.90
CA GLU A 123 22.65 9.01 -21.23
C GLU A 123 21.55 9.64 -22.09
N ALA A 124 21.09 10.83 -21.70
CA ALA A 124 20.01 11.54 -22.37
C ALA A 124 20.32 13.04 -22.44
N THR A 125 19.52 13.77 -23.21
CA THR A 125 19.65 15.22 -23.32
C THR A 125 18.31 15.85 -22.94
N GLY A 126 18.33 16.69 -21.92
CA GLY A 126 17.19 17.53 -21.54
C GLY A 126 17.24 18.89 -22.23
N SER A 127 16.20 19.70 -22.03
CA SER A 127 16.12 21.06 -22.56
C SER A 127 17.24 22.00 -22.10
N ARG A 128 17.91 21.66 -20.99
CA ARG A 128 19.02 22.44 -20.40
C ARG A 128 20.39 21.80 -20.60
N GLY A 129 20.50 20.75 -21.42
CA GLY A 129 21.76 20.06 -21.70
C GLY A 129 21.75 18.57 -21.33
N PRO A 130 22.92 17.91 -21.26
CA PRO A 130 23.02 16.48 -20.99
C PRO A 130 22.54 16.13 -19.59
N VAL A 131 21.84 15.00 -19.46
CA VAL A 131 21.32 14.45 -18.22
C VAL A 131 21.49 12.92 -18.20
N LYS A 132 21.60 12.33 -17.01
CA LYS A 132 21.48 10.87 -16.84
C LYS A 132 20.07 10.52 -16.41
N VAL A 133 19.49 9.52 -17.07
CA VAL A 133 18.23 8.91 -16.69
C VAL A 133 18.52 7.56 -16.06
N ILE A 134 18.17 7.40 -14.80
CA ILE A 134 18.38 6.18 -14.02
C ILE A 134 17.02 5.54 -13.81
N LEU A 135 16.90 4.28 -14.21
CA LEU A 135 15.70 3.47 -14.04
C LEU A 135 15.99 2.41 -13.00
N SER A 136 15.15 2.30 -11.98
CA SER A 136 15.24 1.23 -10.99
C SER A 136 13.86 0.63 -10.79
N LEU A 137 13.73 -0.65 -11.10
CA LEU A 137 12.54 -1.42 -10.74
C LEU A 137 12.78 -1.99 -9.34
N LEU A 138 11.84 -1.79 -8.43
CA LEU A 138 11.95 -2.27 -7.05
C LEU A 138 10.57 -2.49 -6.45
N ARG A 139 10.50 -3.11 -5.28
CA ARG A 139 9.22 -3.35 -4.61
C ARG A 139 8.67 -2.03 -4.09
N ARG A 140 7.36 -1.84 -4.17
CA ARG A 140 6.74 -0.57 -3.75
C ARG A 140 7.06 -0.19 -2.30
N LYS A 141 7.21 -1.18 -1.40
CA LYS A 141 7.67 -0.98 -0.01
C LYS A 141 9.08 -0.38 0.13
N ASP A 142 9.95 -0.58 -0.86
CA ASP A 142 11.35 -0.15 -0.83
C ASP A 142 11.55 1.24 -1.50
N VAL A 143 10.50 1.80 -2.13
CA VAL A 143 10.54 3.13 -2.77
C VAL A 143 10.98 4.25 -1.82
N PRO A 144 10.46 4.35 -0.58
CA PRO A 144 10.89 5.40 0.34
C PRO A 144 12.39 5.34 0.66
N VAL A 145 12.94 4.12 0.77
CA VAL A 145 14.36 3.88 1.03
C VAL A 145 15.21 4.34 -0.16
N ALA A 146 14.82 3.96 -1.38
CA ALA A 146 15.50 4.40 -2.59
C ALA A 146 15.47 5.93 -2.76
N LEU A 147 14.31 6.56 -2.53
CA LEU A 147 14.17 8.03 -2.62
C LEU A 147 14.97 8.77 -1.56
N ALA A 148 15.09 8.22 -0.34
CA ALA A 148 15.94 8.80 0.70
C ALA A 148 17.42 8.82 0.28
N LEU A 149 17.93 7.72 -0.28
CA LEU A 149 19.31 7.63 -0.80
C LEU A 149 19.56 8.62 -1.95
N VAL A 150 18.58 8.78 -2.84
CA VAL A 150 18.64 9.76 -3.94
C VAL A 150 18.68 11.18 -3.38
N GLY A 151 17.83 11.49 -2.39
CA GLY A 151 17.77 12.81 -1.75
C GLY A 151 19.05 13.18 -1.00
N GLU A 152 19.71 12.22 -0.33
CA GLU A 152 21.01 12.44 0.32
C GLU A 152 22.12 12.78 -0.70
N THR A 153 22.07 12.15 -1.88
CA THR A 153 23.10 12.32 -2.92
C THR A 153 22.88 13.61 -3.74
N ALA A 154 21.63 13.84 -4.13
CA ALA A 154 21.21 14.91 -5.02
C ALA A 154 19.83 15.46 -4.57
N PRO A 155 19.81 16.45 -3.66
CA PRO A 155 18.57 17.04 -3.14
C PRO A 155 17.66 17.67 -4.21
N GLY A 156 18.22 18.04 -5.37
CA GLY A 156 17.50 18.60 -6.51
C GLY A 156 17.18 17.60 -7.62
N ALA A 157 17.29 16.29 -7.37
CA ALA A 157 16.99 15.26 -8.36
C ALA A 157 15.50 15.25 -8.71
N PHE A 158 15.19 15.25 -10.01
CA PHE A 158 13.83 15.05 -10.48
C PHE A 158 13.56 13.55 -10.58
N TYR A 159 12.44 13.05 -10.04
CA TYR A 159 12.10 11.64 -10.14
C TYR A 159 10.60 11.42 -10.38
N THR A 160 10.26 10.31 -11.02
CA THR A 160 8.89 9.81 -11.15
C THR A 160 8.81 8.38 -10.63
N VAL A 161 7.67 8.03 -10.02
CA VAL A 161 7.39 6.67 -9.54
C VAL A 161 6.21 6.13 -10.34
N GLU A 162 6.46 5.12 -11.15
CA GLU A 162 5.47 4.46 -11.99
C GLU A 162 5.13 3.08 -11.40
N ASN A 163 3.86 2.67 -11.46
CA ASN A 163 3.45 1.34 -11.01
C ASN A 163 3.60 0.32 -12.14
N ALA A 164 4.44 -0.70 -11.95
CA ALA A 164 4.63 -1.78 -12.91
C ALA A 164 3.62 -2.91 -12.62
N ARG A 165 2.68 -3.12 -13.54
CA ARG A 165 1.62 -4.15 -13.39
C ARG A 165 2.08 -5.55 -13.80
N LYS A 166 2.99 -5.65 -14.76
CA LYS A 166 3.48 -6.92 -15.30
C LYS A 166 4.96 -6.79 -15.59
N THR A 167 5.72 -7.79 -15.17
CA THR A 167 7.13 -7.95 -15.51
C THR A 167 7.33 -9.39 -15.99
N SER A 168 8.12 -9.59 -17.04
CA SER A 168 8.61 -10.92 -17.39
C SER A 168 9.73 -11.22 -16.42
N ASP A 169 9.45 -11.99 -15.37
CA ASP A 169 10.41 -12.28 -14.32
C ASP A 169 11.42 -13.35 -14.78
N PRO A 170 12.73 -13.03 -14.88
CA PRO A 170 13.78 -14.02 -15.12
C PRO A 170 14.46 -14.48 -13.82
N GLY A 171 13.94 -14.14 -12.63
CA GLY A 171 14.63 -14.37 -11.36
C GLY A 171 15.65 -13.28 -11.01
N LEU A 172 15.48 -12.06 -11.54
CA LEU A 172 16.40 -10.94 -11.32
C LEU A 172 16.38 -10.38 -9.87
N TRP A 173 15.47 -10.85 -9.02
CA TRP A 173 15.10 -10.22 -7.74
C TRP A 173 15.43 -11.04 -6.49
N GLU A 174 15.93 -12.27 -6.61
CA GLU A 174 16.08 -13.20 -5.46
C GLU A 174 17.33 -12.95 -4.59
N GLU A 175 18.39 -12.30 -5.09
CA GLU A 175 19.67 -12.21 -4.35
C GLU A 175 19.83 -11.00 -3.40
N GLY A 176 18.89 -10.05 -3.35
CA GLY A 176 19.11 -8.75 -2.68
C GLY A 176 18.31 -8.47 -1.40
N GLU A 177 17.51 -9.42 -0.91
CA GLU A 177 16.49 -9.13 0.12
C GLU A 177 17.08 -8.78 1.50
N THR A 178 18.28 -9.31 1.81
CA THR A 178 18.95 -9.15 3.11
C THR A 178 19.54 -7.75 3.32
N ASP A 179 20.12 -7.15 2.28
CA ASP A 179 20.76 -5.83 2.37
C ASP A 179 19.74 -4.70 2.41
N VAL A 180 18.67 -4.79 1.62
CA VAL A 180 17.61 -3.75 1.61
C VAL A 180 16.93 -3.64 2.97
N ALA A 181 16.65 -4.78 3.63
CA ALA A 181 16.04 -4.80 4.96
C ALA A 181 16.99 -4.23 6.04
N ALA A 182 18.30 -4.50 5.94
CA ALA A 182 19.30 -3.93 6.83
C ALA A 182 19.41 -2.40 6.68
N PHE A 183 19.45 -1.89 5.44
CA PHE A 183 19.47 -0.45 5.16
C PHE A 183 18.17 0.25 5.56
N ALA A 184 17.01 -0.37 5.30
CA ALA A 184 15.70 0.14 5.73
C ALA A 184 15.65 0.30 7.26
N ASN A 185 16.19 -0.66 8.02
CA ASN A 185 16.27 -0.58 9.47
C ASN A 185 17.21 0.55 9.97
N ILE A 186 18.31 0.81 9.27
CA ILE A 186 19.24 1.90 9.59
C ILE A 186 18.58 3.26 9.34
N LEU A 187 17.89 3.41 8.20
CA LEU A 187 17.17 4.64 7.84
C LEU A 187 15.98 4.89 8.78
N TRP A 188 15.21 3.85 9.12
CA TRP A 188 14.11 3.94 10.09
C TRP A 188 14.59 4.36 11.47
N ARG A 189 15.74 3.81 11.94
CA ARG A 189 16.37 4.25 13.20
C ARG A 189 16.81 5.71 13.17
N ARG A 190 17.33 6.21 12.04
CA ARG A 190 17.72 7.63 11.90
C ARG A 190 16.52 8.58 11.88
N GLN A 191 15.44 8.23 11.17
CA GLN A 191 14.23 9.05 11.16
C GLN A 191 13.49 9.07 12.51
N SER A 192 13.54 7.98 13.29
CA SER A 192 12.96 7.93 14.64
C SER A 192 13.64 8.86 15.67
N ARG A 193 14.87 9.32 15.40
CA ARG A 193 15.58 10.29 16.26
C ARG A 193 15.24 11.76 15.96
N ILE A 194 14.58 12.05 14.84
CA ILE A 194 14.23 13.43 14.43
C ILE A 194 12.79 13.78 14.88
N ARG A 195 12.07 12.83 15.49
CA ARG A 195 10.69 13.00 15.97
C ARG A 195 10.55 13.04 17.50
N LYS A 196 11.61 13.49 18.20
CA LYS A 196 11.54 13.88 19.62
C LYS A 196 11.73 15.39 19.74
#